data_AF-A0A9D8LFW8-F1
#
_entry.id   AF-A0A9D8LFW8-F1
#
_cell.length_a   1.000
_cell.length_b   1.000
_cell.length_c   1.000
_cell.angle_alpha   90.00
_cell.angle_beta   90.00
_cell.angle_gamma   90.00
#
_symmetry.space_group_name_H-M   'P 1'
#
loop_
_entity.id
_entity.type
_entity.pdbx_description
1 polymer ?
#
loop_
_entity_poly.entity_id
_entity_poly.type
_entity_poly.pdbx_seq_one_letter_code
_entity_poly.pdbx_strand_id
1 'polypeptide(L)'
;MVAGNRLAGALTFVAPLAFLVVIWAIVVPVFEVRPQIFPSVSSVFAAGIAGLRDGTLLTHVATSLARVAIGTVLAIIVAVPLGILMGISKGVSAFLTPLLRFFSVLAGIAWIP
;
A
#
# COMPACT_ATOMS: atom_id res chain seq x y z
N MET A 1 10.02 -16.07 34.46
CA MET A 1 8.68 -15.47 34.39
C MET A 1 8.60 -14.35 33.33
N VAL A 2 8.94 -14.61 32.06
CA VAL A 2 8.94 -13.57 30.98
C VAL A 2 8.00 -13.94 29.80
N ALA A 3 7.51 -15.18 29.71
CA ALA A 3 6.64 -15.63 28.62
C ALA A 3 5.20 -15.08 28.68
N GLY A 4 4.67 -14.79 29.87
CA GLY A 4 3.28 -14.34 30.05
C GLY A 4 2.98 -12.97 29.45
N ASN A 5 3.97 -12.07 29.38
CA ASN A 5 3.78 -10.69 28.90
C ASN A 5 3.71 -10.56 27.37
N ARG A 6 4.34 -11.48 26.62
CA ARG A 6 4.33 -11.44 25.15
C ARG A 6 2.98 -11.89 24.58
N LEU A 7 2.36 -12.89 25.22
CA LEU A 7 1.02 -13.36 24.85
C LEU A 7 -0.04 -12.30 25.21
N ALA A 8 0.05 -11.70 26.39
CA ALA A 8 -0.83 -10.60 26.77
C ALA A 8 -0.69 -9.41 25.81
N GLY A 9 0.54 -8.99 25.47
CA GLY A 9 0.77 -7.91 24.51
C GLY A 9 0.28 -8.20 23.09
N ALA A 10 0.48 -9.43 22.59
CA ALA A 10 -0.04 -9.84 21.29
C ALA A 10 -1.57 -9.89 21.27
N LEU A 11 -2.20 -10.37 22.34
CA LEU A 11 -3.66 -10.38 22.47
C LEU A 11 -4.23 -8.96 22.49
N THR A 12 -3.63 -8.04 23.24
CA THR A 12 -4.07 -6.63 23.25
C THR A 12 -3.91 -5.96 21.88
N PHE A 13 -2.89 -6.33 21.10
CA PHE A 13 -2.68 -5.82 19.75
C PHE A 13 -3.69 -6.38 18.73
N VAL A 14 -3.98 -7.68 18.80
CA VAL A 14 -4.89 -8.35 17.85
C VAL A 14 -6.36 -8.13 18.21
N ALA A 15 -6.69 -7.95 19.49
CA ALA A 15 -8.05 -7.75 19.99
C ALA A 15 -8.89 -6.71 19.21
N PRO A 16 -8.42 -5.46 18.97
CA PRO A 16 -9.22 -4.49 18.22
C PRO A 16 -9.47 -4.92 16.77
N LEU A 17 -8.50 -5.56 16.12
CA LEU A 17 -8.67 -6.07 14.76
C LEU A 17 -9.65 -7.25 14.73
N ALA A 18 -9.53 -8.18 15.66
CA ALA A 18 -10.45 -9.31 15.78
C ALA A 18 -11.88 -8.82 16.07
N PHE A 19 -12.03 -7.83 16.96
CA PHE A 19 -13.32 -7.19 17.25
C PHE A 19 -13.94 -6.57 15.98
N LEU A 20 -13.15 -5.87 15.17
CA LEU A 20 -13.61 -5.31 13.90
C LEU A 20 -14.07 -6.40 12.93
N VAL A 21 -13.32 -7.51 12.82
CA VAL A 21 -13.68 -8.65 11.95
C VAL A 21 -14.97 -9.31 12.43
N VAL A 22 -15.16 -9.45 13.75
CA VAL A 22 -16.41 -10.00 14.32
C VAL A 22 -17.59 -9.07 14.03
N ILE A 23 -17.44 -7.76 14.22
CA ILE A 23 -18.48 -6.79 13.84
C ILE A 23 -18.82 -6.92 12.36
N TRP A 24 -17.81 -6.97 11.49
CA TRP A 24 -18.02 -7.10 10.05
C TRP A 24 -18.78 -8.39 9.69
N ALA A 25 -18.42 -9.51 10.32
CA ALA A 25 -19.08 -10.79 10.14
C ALA A 25 -20.55 -10.79 10.58
N ILE A 26 -20.92 -9.95 11.55
CA ILE A 26 -22.31 -9.83 12.05
C ILE A 26 -23.10 -8.80 11.24
N VAL A 27 -22.51 -7.64 10.94
CA VAL A 27 -23.20 -6.52 10.27
C VAL A 27 -23.64 -6.89 8.85
N VAL A 28 -22.79 -7.55 8.06
CA VAL A 28 -23.12 -7.89 6.67
C VAL A 28 -24.39 -8.76 6.56
N PRO A 29 -24.52 -9.90 7.29
CA PRO A 29 -25.74 -10.70 7.23
C PRO A 29 -26.94 -10.03 7.92
N VAL A 30 -26.74 -9.31 9.03
CA VAL A 30 -27.86 -8.67 9.77
C VAL A 30 -28.52 -7.55 8.97
N PHE A 31 -27.74 -6.76 8.25
CA PHE A 31 -28.25 -5.63 7.46
C PHE A 31 -28.49 -5.98 5.99
N GLU A 32 -28.38 -7.26 5.61
CA GLU A 32 -28.55 -7.76 4.23
C GLU A 32 -27.80 -6.91 3.19
N VAL A 33 -26.57 -6.52 3.53
CA VAL A 33 -25.79 -5.59 2.69
C VAL A 33 -25.49 -6.26 1.36
N ARG A 34 -25.77 -5.55 0.25
CA ARG A 34 -25.50 -6.05 -1.10
C ARG A 34 -24.03 -6.46 -1.24
N PRO A 35 -23.71 -7.71 -1.61
CA PRO A 35 -22.33 -8.20 -1.70
C PRO A 35 -21.44 -7.42 -2.67
N GLN A 36 -22.04 -6.75 -3.66
CA GLN A 36 -21.33 -5.90 -4.62
C GLN A 36 -20.81 -4.60 -4.01
N ILE A 37 -21.48 -4.10 -2.95
CA ILE A 37 -21.07 -2.89 -2.22
C ILE A 37 -20.14 -3.28 -1.09
N PHE A 38 -20.48 -4.33 -0.34
CA PHE A 38 -19.68 -4.78 0.78
C PHE A 38 -19.72 -6.31 0.90
N PRO A 39 -18.68 -7.02 0.43
CA PRO A 39 -18.64 -8.48 0.48
C PRO A 39 -18.54 -8.98 1.93
N SER A 40 -19.02 -10.20 2.17
CA SER A 40 -18.89 -10.88 3.47
C SER A 40 -17.47 -11.38 3.70
N VAL A 41 -17.09 -11.56 4.97
CA VAL A 41 -15.76 -12.09 5.36
C VAL A 41 -15.44 -13.41 4.65
N SER A 42 -16.42 -14.32 4.59
CA SER A 42 -16.25 -15.63 3.96
C SER A 42 -16.04 -15.51 2.45
N SER A 43 -16.74 -14.60 1.77
CA SER A 43 -16.55 -14.36 0.34
C SER A 43 -15.17 -13.76 0.02
N VAL A 44 -14.66 -12.85 0.86
CA VAL A 44 -13.31 -12.31 0.72
C VAL A 44 -12.25 -13.39 0.93
N PHE A 45 -12.42 -14.23 1.96
CA PHE A 45 -11.51 -15.35 2.21
C PHE A 45 -11.54 -16.37 1.07
N ALA A 46 -12.72 -16.75 0.59
CA ALA A 46 -12.88 -17.68 -0.53
C ALA A 46 -12.26 -17.13 -1.83
N ALA A 47 -12.50 -15.86 -2.14
CA ALA A 47 -11.88 -15.18 -3.28
C ALA A 47 -10.36 -15.12 -3.15
N GLY A 48 -9.84 -14.87 -1.95
CA GLY A 48 -8.39 -14.88 -1.69
C GLY A 48 -7.76 -16.26 -1.94
N ILE A 49 -8.38 -17.34 -1.44
CA ILE A 49 -7.90 -18.70 -1.68
C ILE A 49 -8.03 -19.09 -3.16
N ALA A 50 -9.13 -18.73 -3.81
CA ALA A 50 -9.32 -18.97 -5.25
C ALA A 50 -8.23 -18.27 -6.06
N GLY A 51 -8.01 -16.97 -5.81
CA GLY A 51 -6.97 -16.15 -6.45
C GLY A 51 -5.54 -16.62 -6.20
N LEU A 52 -5.30 -17.26 -5.05
CA LEU A 52 -4.02 -17.92 -4.77
C LEU A 52 -3.86 -19.23 -5.54
N ARG A 53 -4.93 -20.02 -5.67
CA ARG A 53 -4.91 -21.31 -6.35
C ARG A 53 -4.81 -21.18 -7.87
N ASP A 54 -5.51 -20.21 -8.46
CA ASP A 54 -5.46 -19.92 -9.89
C ASP A 54 -4.24 -19.06 -10.28
N GLY A 55 -3.48 -18.56 -9.30
CA GLY A 55 -2.27 -17.76 -9.49
C GLY A 55 -2.53 -16.30 -9.90
N THR A 56 -3.79 -15.88 -10.04
CA THR A 56 -4.14 -14.51 -10.46
C THR A 56 -3.70 -13.50 -9.41
N LEU A 57 -3.91 -13.79 -8.12
CA LEU A 57 -3.53 -12.91 -7.02
C LEU A 57 -2.01 -12.71 -7.00
N LEU A 58 -1.23 -13.79 -7.14
CA LEU A 58 0.22 -13.71 -7.22
C LEU A 58 0.68 -12.93 -8.45
N THR A 59 0.05 -13.13 -9.60
CA THR A 59 0.37 -12.42 -10.84
C THR A 59 0.12 -10.92 -10.70
N HIS A 60 -1.01 -10.52 -10.11
CA HIS A 60 -1.33 -9.11 -9.88
C HIS A 60 -0.39 -8.46 -8.88
N VAL A 61 -0.08 -9.15 -7.78
CA VAL A 61 0.90 -8.68 -6.79
C VAL A 61 2.28 -8.52 -7.42
N ALA A 62 2.75 -9.54 -8.13
CA ALA A 62 4.04 -9.52 -8.83
C ALA A 62 4.12 -8.39 -9.86
N THR A 63 3.07 -8.21 -10.67
CA THR A 63 2.98 -7.13 -11.65
C THR A 63 3.02 -5.76 -10.97
N SER A 64 2.30 -5.60 -9.86
CA SER A 64 2.30 -4.35 -9.09
C SER A 64 3.69 -4.05 -8.50
N LEU A 65 4.32 -5.05 -7.87
CA LEU A 65 5.67 -4.94 -7.32
C LEU A 65 6.70 -4.66 -8.40
N ALA A 66 6.60 -5.31 -9.56
CA ALA A 66 7.49 -5.09 -10.69
C ALA A 66 7.41 -3.64 -11.18
N ARG A 67 6.20 -3.06 -11.29
CA ARG A 67 6.03 -1.65 -11.65
C ARG A 67 6.71 -0.71 -10.66
N VAL A 68 6.52 -0.95 -9.35
CA VAL A 68 7.17 -0.14 -8.30
C VAL A 68 8.69 -0.28 -8.36
N ALA A 69 9.20 -1.50 -8.53
CA ALA A 69 10.63 -1.77 -8.61
C ALA A 69 11.26 -1.07 -9.83
N ILE A 70 10.68 -1.24 -11.02
CA ILE A 70 11.15 -0.60 -12.26
C ILE A 70 11.10 0.92 -12.13
N GLY A 71 9.97 1.47 -11.66
CA GLY A 71 9.83 2.92 -11.44
C GLY A 71 10.87 3.47 -10.46
N THR A 72 11.17 2.73 -9.39
CA THR A 72 12.18 3.11 -8.39
C THR A 72 13.58 3.09 -8.98
N VAL A 73 13.95 2.04 -9.74
CA VAL A 73 15.26 1.94 -10.37
C VAL A 73 15.47 3.07 -11.38
N LEU A 74 14.47 3.35 -12.22
CA LEU A 74 14.52 4.47 -13.17
C LEU A 74 14.63 5.81 -12.45
N ALA A 75 13.86 6.00 -11.37
CA ALA A 75 13.94 7.21 -10.55
C ALA A 75 15.33 7.38 -9.94
N ILE A 76 15.95 6.32 -9.42
CA ILE A 76 17.32 6.38 -8.86
C ILE A 76 18.33 6.77 -9.93
N ILE A 77 18.27 6.13 -11.11
CA ILE A 77 19.20 6.38 -12.23
C ILE A 77 19.16 7.85 -12.67
N VAL A 78 18.00 8.51 -12.57
CA VAL A 78 17.84 9.91 -12.97
C VAL A 78 18.06 10.89 -11.81
N ALA A 79 17.42 10.64 -10.67
CA ALA A 79 17.41 11.56 -9.53
C ALA A 79 18.78 11.63 -8.84
N VAL A 80 19.54 10.52 -8.76
CA VAL A 80 20.86 10.54 -8.09
C VAL A 80 21.86 11.42 -8.86
N PRO A 81 22.07 11.25 -10.19
CA PRO A 81 22.95 12.17 -10.94
C PRO A 81 22.49 13.62 -10.88
N LEU A 82 21.18 13.88 -10.99
CA LEU A 82 20.64 15.24 -10.88
C LEU A 82 20.90 15.84 -9.50
N GLY A 83 20.71 15.07 -8.43
CA GLY A 83 21.01 15.51 -7.06
C GLY A 83 22.50 15.83 -6.86
N ILE A 84 23.40 15.00 -7.42
CA ILE A 84 24.84 15.25 -7.39
C ILE A 84 25.18 16.54 -8.17
N LEU A 85 24.63 16.72 -9.37
CA LEU A 85 24.82 17.94 -10.19
C LEU A 85 24.35 19.20 -9.45
N MET A 86 23.22 19.13 -8.77
CA MET A 86 22.71 20.23 -7.92
C MET A 86 23.62 20.51 -6.72
N GLY A 87 24.26 19.49 -6.15
CA GLY A 87 25.20 19.65 -5.04
C GLY A 87 26.52 20.32 -5.44
N ILE A 88 26.99 20.08 -6.67
CA ILE A 88 28.27 20.62 -7.16
C ILE A 88 28.09 22.01 -7.79
N SER A 89 26.94 22.29 -8.44
CA SER A 89 26.70 23.54 -9.16
C SER A 89 25.53 24.35 -8.58
N LYS A 90 25.85 25.54 -8.07
CA LYS A 90 24.83 26.52 -7.61
C LYS A 90 23.85 26.92 -8.71
N GLY A 91 24.31 27.00 -9.97
CA GLY A 91 23.46 27.35 -11.12
C GLY A 91 22.43 26.27 -11.43
N VAL A 92 22.84 25.00 -11.45
CA VAL A 92 21.94 23.85 -11.68
C VAL A 92 20.92 23.74 -10.55
N SER A 93 21.36 23.93 -9.31
CA SER A 93 20.48 23.95 -8.14
C SER A 93 19.41 25.05 -8.24
N ALA A 94 19.80 26.28 -8.58
CA ALA A 94 18.87 27.39 -8.73
C ALA A 94 17.82 27.15 -9.84
N PHE A 95 18.22 26.53 -10.95
CA PHE A 95 17.30 26.21 -12.06
C PHE A 95 16.32 25.09 -11.73
N LEU A 96 16.78 24.00 -11.10
CA LEU A 96 15.93 22.82 -10.83
C LEU A 96 15.04 22.98 -9.60
N THR A 97 15.44 23.79 -8.62
CA THR A 97 14.70 23.95 -7.35
C THR A 97 13.22 24.35 -7.55
N PRO A 98 12.86 25.34 -8.40
CA PRO A 98 11.45 25.69 -8.64
C PRO A 98 10.64 24.53 -9.22
N LEU A 99 11.21 23.80 -10.19
CA LEU A 99 10.56 22.65 -10.82
C LEU A 99 10.29 21.54 -9.80
N LEU A 100 11.30 21.19 -9.00
CA LEU A 100 11.18 20.18 -7.96
C LEU A 100 10.15 20.57 -6.89
N ARG A 101 10.12 21.85 -6.48
CA ARG A 101 9.11 22.36 -5.55
C ARG A 101 7.69 22.23 -6.12
N PHE A 102 7.49 22.56 -7.39
CA PHE A 102 6.20 22.39 -8.05
C PHE A 102 5.73 20.93 -8.02
N PHE A 103 6.61 19.99 -8.42
CA PHE A 103 6.27 18.57 -8.40
C PHE A 103 6.08 17.99 -6.99
N SER A 104 6.78 18.51 -5.98
CA SER A 104 6.64 18.04 -4.60
C SER A 104 5.27 18.32 -3.98
N VAL A 105 4.52 19.29 -4.53
CA VAL A 105 3.20 19.70 -4.03
C VAL A 105 2.05 19.00 -4.78
N LEU A 106 2.33 18.41 -5.95
CA LEU A 106 1.31 17.73 -6.75
C LEU A 106 0.91 16.40 -6.10
N ALA A 107 -0.37 16.30 -5.72
CA ALA A 107 -0.95 15.05 -5.24
C ALA A 107 -0.99 14.00 -6.37
N GLY A 108 -0.74 12.73 -6.05
CA GLY A 108 -0.73 11.64 -7.04
C GLY A 108 -2.03 11.51 -7.84
N ILE A 109 -3.18 11.95 -7.29
CA ILE A 109 -4.46 11.94 -8.01
C ILE A 109 -4.50 12.91 -9.20
N ALA A 110 -3.69 13.98 -9.17
CA ALA A 110 -3.66 14.99 -10.23
C ALA A 110 -2.93 14.50 -11.50
N TRP A 111 -2.27 13.34 -11.42
CA TRP A 111 -1.52 12.73 -12.51
C TRP A 111 -2.32 11.68 -13.29
N ILE A 112 -3.50 11.29 -12.78
CA ILE A 112 -4.39 10.36 -13.47
C ILE A 112 -5.14 11.14 -14.57
N PRO A 113 -5.13 10.69 -15.84
CA PRO A 113 -5.81 11.38 -16.94
C PRO A 113 -7.34 11.37 -16.82
#